data_AF-A0A7L2LFZ8-F1
#
_entry.id   AF-A0A7L2LFZ8-F1
#
_cell.length_a   1.000
_cell.length_b   1.000
_cell.length_c   1.000
_cell.angle_alpha   90.00
_cell.angle_beta   90.00
_cell.angle_gamma   90.00
#
_symmetry.space_group_name_H-M   'P 1'
#
loop_
_entity.id
_entity.type
_entity.pdbx_description
1 polymer ?
#
loop_
_entity_poly.entity_id
_entity_poly.type
_entity_poly.pdbx_seq_one_letter_code
_entity_poly.pdbx_strand_id
1 'polypeptide(L)'
;YIETRVRSHCPYESGRFERCLFSSLDLLYQKILSAVSLSTQIVKNRQDREDKVSLWLDEFCRQLTEVISLPRSDLKGIEHQEEHQEVTDIEFLSSVMNDALDDLRDKLKKDFSGADLSSFSRQPHTILAEHFEGCWEQCPFCGAVCTNTVLGHDGDHQVVFHRPRAVMGKLWHGTDHLAIDICSSLVASDCSFVIGDNVSIPFKKYSDAGPPYSTWNILPDPSMQAYWKWFVSHFRTQLEALYNKKFQGKGKIPEAWRRITKQEALSELEE
;
A
#
# COMPACT_ATOMS: atom_id res chain seq x y z
N TYR A 1 -17.24 -2.27 -2.90
CA TYR A 1 -16.25 -2.33 -3.99
C TYR A 1 -15.07 -3.24 -3.65
N ILE A 2 -14.31 -2.95 -2.58
CA ILE A 2 -13.13 -3.75 -2.17
C ILE A 2 -13.48 -5.24 -2.03
N GLU A 3 -14.55 -5.57 -1.31
CA GLU A 3 -15.02 -6.95 -1.18
C GLU A 3 -15.28 -7.63 -2.54
N THR A 4 -15.99 -6.97 -3.45
CA THR A 4 -16.25 -7.47 -4.80
C THR A 4 -14.95 -7.72 -5.58
N ARG A 5 -13.94 -6.86 -5.41
CA ARG A 5 -12.62 -7.03 -6.03
C ARG A 5 -11.85 -8.19 -5.42
N VAL A 6 -11.86 -8.35 -4.10
CA VAL A 6 -11.22 -9.48 -3.42
C VAL A 6 -11.85 -10.81 -3.87
N ARG A 7 -13.19 -10.90 -3.88
CA ARG A 7 -13.90 -12.11 -4.32
C ARG A 7 -13.62 -12.47 -5.78
N SER A 8 -13.53 -11.47 -6.66
CA SER A 8 -13.21 -11.71 -8.08
C SER A 8 -11.73 -11.99 -8.35
N HIS A 9 -10.82 -11.53 -7.47
CA HIS A 9 -9.40 -11.84 -7.56
C HIS A 9 -9.07 -13.26 -7.06
N CYS A 10 -9.79 -13.73 -6.04
CA CYS A 10 -9.64 -15.06 -5.44
C CYS A 10 -10.92 -15.92 -5.59
N PRO A 11 -11.38 -16.25 -6.82
CA PRO A 11 -12.53 -17.11 -6.98
C PRO A 11 -12.18 -18.53 -6.53
N TYR A 12 -13.04 -19.14 -5.71
CA TYR A 12 -12.86 -20.46 -5.11
C TYR A 12 -12.45 -21.53 -6.15
N GLU A 13 -13.07 -21.51 -7.32
CA GLU A 13 -12.85 -22.47 -8.40
C GLU A 13 -11.46 -22.37 -9.08
N SER A 14 -10.70 -21.29 -8.85
CA SER A 14 -9.44 -21.05 -9.57
C SER A 14 -8.22 -21.75 -8.98
N GLY A 15 -8.31 -22.31 -7.76
CA GLY A 15 -7.16 -22.83 -7.01
C GLY A 15 -6.09 -21.75 -6.69
N ARG A 16 -6.32 -20.49 -7.08
CA ARG A 16 -5.38 -19.39 -6.87
C ARG A 16 -5.20 -19.11 -5.39
N PHE A 17 -6.28 -19.22 -4.62
CA PHE A 17 -6.26 -19.02 -3.18
C PHE A 17 -5.34 -20.04 -2.49
N GLU A 18 -5.54 -21.33 -2.77
CA GLU A 18 -4.71 -22.43 -2.27
C GLU A 18 -3.23 -22.24 -2.68
N ARG A 19 -2.96 -21.87 -3.94
CA ARG A 19 -1.60 -21.54 -4.39
C ARG A 19 -0.97 -20.38 -3.62
N CYS A 20 -1.72 -19.34 -3.29
CA CYS A 20 -1.22 -18.22 -2.48
C CYS A 20 -0.88 -18.68 -1.06
N LEU A 21 -1.74 -19.49 -0.44
CA LEU A 21 -1.46 -20.07 0.88
C LEU A 21 -0.20 -20.96 0.85
N PHE A 22 -0.08 -21.84 -0.14
CA PHE A 22 1.10 -22.70 -0.31
C PHE A 22 2.38 -21.89 -0.53
N SER A 23 2.34 -20.87 -1.38
CA SER A 23 3.51 -20.01 -1.62
C SER A 23 3.94 -19.27 -0.34
N SER A 24 2.96 -18.82 0.46
CA SER A 24 3.22 -18.13 1.72
C SER A 24 3.79 -19.07 2.78
N LEU A 25 3.23 -20.29 2.89
CA LEU A 25 3.73 -21.34 3.76
C LEU A 25 5.15 -21.75 3.39
N ASP A 26 5.42 -21.96 2.12
CA ASP A 26 6.76 -22.34 1.64
C ASP A 26 7.78 -21.25 1.96
N LEU A 27 7.42 -19.97 1.81
CA LEU A 27 8.30 -18.86 2.20
C LEU A 27 8.58 -18.85 3.71
N LEU A 28 7.55 -19.01 4.55
CA LEU A 28 7.72 -19.07 6.01
C LEU A 28 8.56 -20.27 6.43
N TYR A 29 8.28 -21.44 5.87
CA TYR A 29 9.02 -22.66 6.13
C TYR A 29 10.51 -22.50 5.77
N GLN A 30 10.85 -21.94 4.60
CA GLN A 30 12.24 -21.68 4.22
C GLN A 30 12.94 -20.70 5.19
N LYS A 31 12.24 -19.66 5.64
CA LYS A 31 12.78 -18.72 6.64
C LYS A 31 13.07 -19.41 7.98
N ILE A 32 12.19 -20.30 8.44
CA ILE A 32 12.38 -21.03 9.70
C ILE A 32 13.53 -22.04 9.58
N LEU A 33 13.61 -22.80 8.48
CA LEU A 33 14.75 -23.69 8.22
C LEU A 33 16.08 -22.93 8.20
N SER A 34 16.10 -21.75 7.56
CA SER A 34 17.28 -20.89 7.56
C SER A 34 17.65 -20.45 8.99
N ALA A 35 16.67 -20.12 9.83
CA ALA A 35 16.90 -19.76 11.23
C ALA A 35 17.48 -20.94 12.03
N VAL A 36 16.95 -22.16 11.84
CA VAL A 36 17.49 -23.40 12.45
C VAL A 36 18.96 -23.59 12.05
N SER A 37 19.24 -23.59 10.75
CA SER A 37 20.59 -23.82 10.21
C SER A 37 21.61 -22.77 10.69
N LEU A 38 21.24 -21.49 10.64
CA LEU A 38 22.11 -20.38 11.09
C LEU A 38 22.39 -20.47 12.60
N SER A 39 21.38 -20.78 13.40
CA SER A 39 21.54 -20.91 14.86
C SER A 39 22.49 -22.06 15.19
N THR A 40 22.33 -23.20 14.51
CA THR A 40 23.22 -24.35 14.65
C THR A 40 24.66 -23.98 14.27
N GLN A 41 24.85 -23.29 13.15
CA GLN A 41 26.18 -22.86 12.69
C GLN A 41 26.84 -21.87 13.66
N ILE A 42 26.09 -20.92 14.21
CA ILE A 42 26.60 -19.90 15.12
C ILE A 42 27.04 -20.52 16.44
N VAL A 43 26.23 -21.42 17.02
CA VAL A 43 26.55 -22.03 18.32
C VAL A 43 27.60 -23.14 18.19
N LYS A 44 27.60 -23.90 17.08
CA LYS A 44 28.60 -24.97 16.83
C LYS A 44 30.04 -24.46 16.88
N ASN A 45 30.28 -23.24 16.40
CA ASN A 45 31.61 -22.63 16.34
C ASN A 45 32.04 -21.94 17.64
N ARG A 46 31.21 -21.94 18.69
CA ARG A 46 31.61 -21.35 19.97
C ARG A 46 32.43 -22.34 20.81
N GLN A 47 33.50 -21.82 21.39
CA GLN A 47 34.48 -22.58 22.17
C GLN A 47 34.12 -22.71 23.66
N ASP A 48 33.10 -21.97 24.12
CA ASP A 48 32.58 -22.01 25.49
C ASP A 48 31.81 -23.32 25.76
N ARG A 49 31.92 -23.82 26.99
CA ARG A 49 31.20 -25.03 27.46
C ARG A 49 29.86 -24.70 28.14
N GLU A 50 29.42 -23.45 28.07
CA GLU A 50 28.10 -23.07 28.59
C GLU A 50 26.98 -23.72 27.77
N ASP A 51 25.80 -23.79 28.39
CA ASP A 51 24.60 -24.46 27.90
C ASP A 51 24.31 -24.13 26.42
N LYS A 52 24.79 -25.02 25.54
CA LYS A 52 24.72 -24.83 24.09
C LYS A 52 23.29 -24.82 23.59
N VAL A 53 22.36 -25.51 24.27
CA VAL A 53 20.95 -25.50 23.89
C VAL A 53 20.32 -24.17 24.25
N SER A 54 20.57 -23.64 25.45
CA SER A 54 20.07 -22.32 25.83
C SER A 54 20.53 -21.23 24.86
N LEU A 55 21.82 -21.23 24.51
CA LEU A 55 22.41 -20.32 23.52
C LEU A 55 21.82 -20.52 22.11
N TRP A 56 21.52 -21.76 21.72
CA TRP A 56 20.90 -22.07 20.44
C TRP A 56 19.48 -21.54 20.36
N LEU A 57 18.68 -21.71 21.42
CA LEU A 57 17.31 -21.21 21.50
C LEU A 57 17.27 -19.67 21.46
N ASP A 58 18.21 -19.00 22.12
CA ASP A 58 18.35 -17.54 22.06
C ASP A 58 18.62 -17.06 20.64
N GLU A 59 19.59 -17.69 19.97
CA GLU A 59 19.94 -17.36 18.59
C GLU A 59 18.79 -17.67 17.63
N PHE A 60 18.10 -18.79 17.81
CA PHE A 60 16.94 -19.17 17.02
C PHE A 60 15.79 -18.17 17.13
N CYS A 61 15.41 -17.77 18.35
CA CYS A 61 14.41 -16.72 18.57
C CYS A 61 14.83 -15.39 17.95
N ARG A 62 16.12 -15.03 18.04
CA ARG A 62 16.68 -13.83 17.43
C ARG A 62 16.53 -13.85 15.90
N GLN A 63 16.83 -14.98 15.26
CA GLN A 63 16.70 -15.15 13.80
C GLN A 63 15.24 -15.09 13.33
N LEU A 64 14.28 -15.48 14.19
CA LEU A 64 12.86 -15.51 13.87
C LEU A 64 12.11 -14.19 14.11
N THR A 65 12.73 -13.19 14.74
CA THR A 65 12.04 -11.96 15.21
C THR A 65 11.26 -11.25 14.09
N GLU A 66 11.81 -11.22 12.87
CA GLU A 66 11.19 -10.59 11.68
C GLU A 66 10.32 -11.57 10.85
N VAL A 67 10.17 -12.81 11.31
CA VAL A 67 9.48 -13.90 10.59
C VAL A 67 8.19 -14.27 11.31
N ILE A 68 8.30 -14.59 12.60
CA ILE A 68 7.18 -15.02 13.44
C ILE A 68 7.46 -14.59 14.88
N SER A 69 6.41 -14.17 15.58
CA SER A 69 6.48 -13.89 17.01
C SER A 69 6.58 -15.22 17.77
N LEU A 70 7.82 -15.64 18.08
CA LEU A 70 8.11 -16.79 18.93
C LEU A 70 8.91 -16.33 20.16
N PRO A 71 8.25 -16.03 21.28
CA PRO A 71 8.91 -15.62 22.51
C PRO A 71 9.85 -16.70 23.05
N ARG A 72 11.05 -16.30 23.47
CA ARG A 72 12.02 -17.20 24.10
C ARG A 72 11.50 -17.89 25.36
N SER A 73 10.55 -17.26 26.05
CA SER A 73 9.85 -17.82 27.21
C SER A 73 9.12 -19.13 26.91
N ASP A 74 8.64 -19.29 25.68
CA ASP A 74 7.79 -20.41 25.28
C ASP A 74 8.64 -21.67 25.03
N LEU A 75 9.96 -21.51 24.90
CA LEU A 75 10.92 -22.58 24.64
C LEU A 75 11.67 -23.05 25.89
N LYS A 76 11.39 -22.49 27.08
CA LYS A 76 12.08 -22.85 28.34
C LYS A 76 11.99 -24.34 28.69
N GLY A 77 10.90 -25.00 28.30
CA GLY A 77 10.72 -26.44 28.55
C GLY A 77 11.70 -27.34 27.79
N ILE A 78 12.43 -26.81 26.80
CA ILE A 78 13.44 -27.54 26.02
C ILE A 78 14.78 -27.59 26.77
N GLU A 79 15.02 -26.65 27.68
CA GLU A 79 16.27 -26.54 28.45
C GLU A 79 16.34 -27.55 29.61
N HIS A 80 15.20 -28.05 30.08
CA HIS A 80 15.11 -28.89 31.29
C HIS A 80 14.16 -30.09 31.09
N GLN A 81 14.66 -31.17 30.47
CA GLN A 81 14.03 -32.49 30.61
C GLN A 81 14.68 -33.22 31.79
N GLU A 82 14.02 -33.14 32.95
CA GLU A 82 14.56 -33.49 34.28
C GLU A 82 14.80 -34.98 34.57
N GLU A 83 14.55 -35.94 33.66
CA GLU A 83 14.79 -37.36 33.99
C GLU A 83 15.60 -38.19 33.00
N HIS A 84 15.81 -37.76 31.75
CA HIS A 84 16.70 -38.49 30.85
C HIS A 84 17.40 -37.55 29.86
N GLN A 85 18.72 -37.42 30.05
CA GLN A 85 19.70 -36.92 29.07
C GLN A 85 19.65 -35.41 28.82
N GLU A 86 20.60 -34.67 29.38
CA GLU A 86 20.92 -33.30 28.94
C GLU A 86 21.10 -33.32 27.41
N VAL A 87 20.23 -32.64 26.68
CA VAL A 87 20.40 -32.42 25.24
C VAL A 87 21.61 -31.50 25.11
N THR A 88 22.79 -32.07 24.93
CA THR A 88 24.03 -31.31 24.67
C THR A 88 24.31 -31.20 23.17
N ASP A 89 23.51 -31.91 22.37
CA ASP A 89 23.68 -32.05 20.93
C ASP A 89 22.73 -31.13 20.17
N ILE A 90 23.24 -29.93 19.85
CA ILE A 90 22.54 -28.95 19.00
C ILE A 90 22.33 -29.44 17.57
N GLU A 91 23.13 -30.40 17.09
CA GLU A 91 22.96 -30.99 15.76
C GLU A 91 21.76 -31.94 15.74
N PHE A 92 21.60 -32.72 16.81
CA PHE A 92 20.40 -33.51 17.05
C PHE A 92 19.16 -32.63 17.16
N LEU A 93 19.22 -31.55 17.96
CA LEU A 93 18.11 -30.59 18.07
C LEU A 93 17.74 -30.00 16.70
N SER A 94 18.74 -29.60 15.92
CA SER A 94 18.55 -29.09 14.56
C SER A 94 17.88 -30.12 13.63
N SER A 95 18.27 -31.39 13.72
CA SER A 95 17.67 -32.47 12.93
C SER A 95 16.22 -32.71 13.30
N VAL A 96 15.92 -32.85 14.60
CA VAL A 96 14.55 -33.06 15.10
C VAL A 96 13.65 -31.89 14.72
N MET A 97 14.16 -30.67 14.77
CA MET A 97 13.40 -29.50 14.33
C MET A 97 13.11 -29.49 12.84
N ASN A 98 14.08 -29.89 11.99
CA ASN A 98 13.83 -29.99 10.54
C ASN A 98 12.73 -31.02 10.24
N ASP A 99 12.80 -32.21 10.87
CA ASP A 99 11.80 -33.27 10.68
C ASP A 99 10.41 -32.80 11.16
N ALA A 100 10.34 -32.17 12.33
CA ALA A 100 9.07 -31.62 12.85
C ALA A 100 8.50 -30.51 11.96
N LEU A 101 9.35 -29.69 11.33
CA LEU A 101 8.94 -28.66 10.39
C LEU A 101 8.43 -29.24 9.08
N ASP A 102 9.01 -30.34 8.60
CA ASP A 102 8.52 -31.09 7.43
C ASP A 102 7.11 -31.64 7.68
N ASP A 103 6.93 -32.34 8.81
CA ASP A 103 5.64 -32.89 9.21
C ASP A 103 4.58 -31.77 9.36
N LEU A 104 4.95 -30.65 9.98
CA LEU A 104 4.06 -29.50 10.14
C LEU A 104 3.70 -28.88 8.80
N ARG A 105 4.65 -28.73 7.88
CA ARG A 105 4.42 -28.18 6.55
C ARG A 105 3.44 -29.05 5.76
N ASP A 106 3.63 -30.36 5.77
CA ASP A 106 2.76 -31.29 5.05
C ASP A 106 1.35 -31.34 5.65
N LYS A 107 1.25 -31.27 6.99
CA LYS A 107 -0.04 -31.13 7.67
C LYS A 107 -0.75 -29.83 7.27
N LEU A 108 -0.07 -28.69 7.32
CA LEU A 108 -0.66 -27.40 6.97
C LEU A 108 -1.07 -27.34 5.50
N LYS A 109 -0.30 -27.94 4.59
CA LYS A 109 -0.69 -28.06 3.18
C LYS A 109 -2.01 -28.80 3.03
N LYS A 110 -2.18 -29.90 3.75
CA LYS A 110 -3.44 -30.66 3.76
C LYS A 110 -4.59 -29.84 4.34
N ASP A 111 -4.35 -29.10 5.42
CA ASP A 111 -5.38 -28.26 6.06
C ASP A 111 -5.81 -27.09 5.17
N PHE A 112 -4.93 -26.61 4.28
CA PHE A 112 -5.28 -25.56 3.30
C PHE A 112 -6.05 -26.09 2.09
N SER A 113 -6.02 -27.39 1.81
CA SER A 113 -6.80 -27.96 0.72
C SER A 113 -8.30 -27.83 1.01
N GLY A 114 -8.98 -26.98 0.23
CA GLY A 114 -10.39 -26.64 0.43
C GLY A 114 -10.64 -25.44 1.35
N ALA A 115 -9.59 -24.77 1.84
CA ALA A 115 -9.73 -23.49 2.52
C ALA A 115 -10.28 -22.43 1.54
N ASP A 116 -11.02 -21.47 2.08
CA ASP A 116 -11.56 -20.35 1.33
C ASP A 116 -11.46 -19.04 2.12
N LEU A 117 -12.05 -17.96 1.60
CA LEU A 117 -12.02 -16.66 2.28
C LEU A 117 -12.71 -16.69 3.65
N SER A 118 -13.65 -17.61 3.89
CA SER A 118 -14.30 -17.77 5.20
C SER A 118 -13.38 -18.39 6.24
N SER A 119 -12.28 -19.04 5.82
CA SER A 119 -11.29 -19.63 6.73
C SER A 119 -10.47 -18.60 7.51
N PHE A 120 -10.49 -17.30 7.14
CA PHE A 120 -9.81 -16.27 7.90
C PHE A 120 -10.65 -15.74 9.05
N SER A 121 -10.01 -15.62 10.23
CA SER A 121 -10.58 -14.93 11.40
C SER A 121 -10.94 -13.47 11.10
N ARG A 122 -10.14 -12.81 10.25
CA ARG A 122 -10.41 -11.47 9.73
C ARG A 122 -10.45 -11.53 8.22
N GLN A 123 -11.57 -11.10 7.65
CA GLN A 123 -11.77 -11.16 6.22
C GLN A 123 -10.76 -10.26 5.48
N PRO A 124 -10.11 -10.74 4.41
CA PRO A 124 -9.10 -9.94 3.69
C PRO A 124 -9.63 -8.59 3.17
N HIS A 125 -10.91 -8.53 2.78
CA HIS A 125 -11.52 -7.28 2.34
C HIS A 125 -11.71 -6.26 3.47
N THR A 126 -11.89 -6.72 4.71
CA THR A 126 -11.96 -5.84 5.89
C THR A 126 -10.57 -5.29 6.20
N ILE A 127 -9.55 -6.14 6.22
CA ILE A 127 -8.15 -5.71 6.42
C ILE A 127 -7.76 -4.67 5.37
N LEU A 128 -8.07 -4.93 4.10
CA LEU A 128 -7.81 -3.99 3.02
C LEU A 128 -8.60 -2.69 3.19
N ALA A 129 -9.89 -2.76 3.54
CA ALA A 129 -10.70 -1.57 3.76
C ALA A 129 -10.12 -0.68 4.87
N GLU A 130 -9.66 -1.28 5.97
CA GLU A 130 -8.97 -0.57 7.06
C GLU A 130 -7.64 0.03 6.61
N HIS A 131 -6.89 -0.64 5.74
CA HIS A 131 -5.67 -0.05 5.16
C HIS A 131 -5.96 1.11 4.21
N PHE A 132 -7.19 1.18 3.68
CA PHE A 132 -7.69 2.33 2.93
C PHE A 132 -8.47 3.32 3.81
N GLU A 133 -8.49 3.14 5.14
CA GLU A 133 -8.93 4.19 6.03
C GLU A 133 -7.91 5.31 6.00
N GLY A 134 -8.39 6.50 5.69
CA GLY A 134 -7.59 7.70 5.58
C GLY A 134 -8.49 8.91 5.60
N CYS A 135 -7.88 10.07 5.40
CA CYS A 135 -8.62 11.30 5.31
C CYS A 135 -9.44 11.36 4.02
N TRP A 136 -10.76 11.53 4.15
CA TRP A 136 -11.68 11.60 3.00
C TRP A 136 -11.92 13.03 2.50
N GLU A 137 -11.26 14.01 3.10
CA GLU A 137 -11.35 15.40 2.68
C GLU A 137 -10.85 15.58 1.25
N GLN A 138 -11.58 16.37 0.47
CA GLN A 138 -11.31 16.58 -0.95
C GLN A 138 -10.82 18.00 -1.24
N CYS A 139 -9.80 18.11 -2.06
CA CYS A 139 -9.24 19.40 -2.46
C CYS A 139 -10.35 20.23 -3.13
N PRO A 140 -10.65 21.46 -2.66
CA PRO A 140 -11.79 22.22 -3.15
C PRO A 140 -11.68 22.62 -4.63
N PHE A 141 -10.46 22.61 -5.18
CA PHE A 141 -10.19 22.95 -6.58
C PHE A 141 -10.33 21.77 -7.55
N CYS A 142 -9.79 20.60 -7.20
CA CYS A 142 -9.69 19.45 -8.11
C CYS A 142 -10.34 18.17 -7.58
N GLY A 143 -10.85 18.16 -6.36
CA GLY A 143 -11.51 17.01 -5.73
C GLY A 143 -10.58 15.83 -5.41
N ALA A 144 -9.26 16.00 -5.51
CA ALA A 144 -8.32 14.97 -5.08
C ALA A 144 -8.46 14.73 -3.58
N VAL A 145 -8.45 13.46 -3.17
CA VAL A 145 -8.60 13.06 -1.77
C VAL A 145 -7.26 13.26 -1.04
N CYS A 146 -7.32 13.70 0.21
CA CYS A 146 -6.16 13.87 1.06
C CYS A 146 -5.36 12.56 1.14
N THR A 147 -4.02 12.64 1.07
CA THR A 147 -3.14 11.47 1.12
C THR A 147 -2.77 11.04 2.54
N ASN A 148 -3.31 11.71 3.55
CA ASN A 148 -3.08 11.33 4.94
C ASN A 148 -3.85 10.05 5.27
N THR A 149 -3.16 9.06 5.81
CA THR A 149 -3.70 7.74 6.18
C THR A 149 -4.41 7.75 7.55
N VAL A 150 -4.47 8.89 8.23
CA VAL A 150 -5.17 9.03 9.51
C VAL A 150 -6.49 9.74 9.30
N LEU A 151 -7.58 9.08 9.67
CA LEU A 151 -8.92 9.67 9.65
C LEU A 151 -9.00 10.85 10.63
N GLY A 152 -9.50 12.00 10.18
CA GLY A 152 -9.68 13.18 11.03
C GLY A 152 -8.37 13.76 11.57
N HIS A 153 -7.26 13.57 10.86
CA HIS A 153 -5.96 14.11 11.27
C HIS A 153 -5.99 15.62 11.48
N ASP A 154 -5.16 16.09 12.40
CA ASP A 154 -4.86 17.50 12.58
C ASP A 154 -3.97 18.05 11.44
N GLY A 155 -3.91 19.38 11.34
CA GLY A 155 -3.10 20.08 10.33
C GLY A 155 -3.74 20.16 8.94
N ASP A 156 -3.00 20.71 7.99
CA ASP A 156 -3.52 20.97 6.64
C ASP A 156 -3.65 19.69 5.82
N HIS A 157 -4.72 19.59 5.04
CA HIS A 157 -4.90 18.55 4.04
C HIS A 157 -3.94 18.78 2.87
N GLN A 158 -3.45 17.68 2.31
CA GLN A 158 -2.52 17.71 1.19
C GLN A 158 -2.72 16.49 0.30
N VAL A 159 -2.25 16.59 -0.93
CA VAL A 159 -2.17 15.47 -1.87
C VAL A 159 -0.81 15.54 -2.54
N VAL A 160 -0.20 14.38 -2.78
CA VAL A 160 1.10 14.30 -3.48
C VAL A 160 0.96 14.84 -4.91
N PHE A 161 -0.10 14.45 -5.61
CA PHE A 161 -0.33 14.87 -6.99
C PHE A 161 -1.76 15.40 -7.19
N HIS A 162 -1.85 16.68 -7.56
CA HIS A 162 -3.12 17.26 -7.97
C HIS A 162 -3.52 16.82 -9.38
N ARG A 163 -4.83 16.66 -9.59
CA ARG A 163 -5.40 16.27 -10.88
C ARG A 163 -5.99 17.45 -11.65
N PRO A 164 -6.09 17.39 -13.00
CA PRO A 164 -6.72 18.42 -13.81
C PRO A 164 -8.12 18.73 -13.32
N ARG A 165 -8.45 20.01 -13.16
CA ARG A 165 -9.74 20.43 -12.60
C ARG A 165 -10.93 20.02 -13.49
N ALA A 166 -10.70 19.75 -14.77
CA ALA A 166 -11.66 19.18 -15.72
C ALA A 166 -12.22 17.82 -15.28
N VAL A 167 -11.48 17.05 -14.48
CA VAL A 167 -11.95 15.78 -13.89
C VAL A 167 -13.12 16.00 -12.91
N MET A 168 -13.26 17.23 -12.39
CA MET A 168 -14.40 17.66 -11.57
C MET A 168 -15.36 18.59 -12.34
N GLY A 169 -15.26 18.64 -13.67
CA GLY A 169 -16.09 19.50 -14.51
C GLY A 169 -15.86 21.00 -14.32
N LYS A 170 -14.75 21.41 -13.69
CA LYS A 170 -14.45 22.84 -13.48
C LYS A 170 -14.05 23.51 -14.78
N LEU A 171 -14.44 24.78 -14.90
CA LEU A 171 -14.28 25.58 -16.09
C LEU A 171 -13.36 26.78 -15.86
N TRP A 172 -12.83 27.33 -16.94
CA TRP A 172 -12.32 28.68 -16.95
C TRP A 172 -13.49 29.67 -16.78
N HIS A 173 -13.35 30.58 -15.80
CA HIS A 173 -14.39 31.56 -15.50
C HIS A 173 -14.77 32.38 -16.75
N GLY A 174 -16.08 32.58 -16.94
CA GLY A 174 -16.63 33.28 -18.11
C GLY A 174 -16.62 32.48 -19.42
N THR A 175 -16.35 31.17 -19.39
CA THR A 175 -16.30 30.30 -20.57
C THR A 175 -17.00 28.96 -20.35
N ASP A 176 -17.21 28.19 -21.42
CA ASP A 176 -17.62 26.78 -21.39
C ASP A 176 -16.43 25.81 -21.51
N HIS A 177 -15.21 26.31 -21.33
CA HIS A 177 -13.97 25.55 -21.51
C HIS A 177 -13.57 24.81 -20.23
N LEU A 178 -13.43 23.49 -20.31
CA LEU A 178 -12.91 22.64 -19.22
C LEU A 178 -11.46 23.01 -18.88
N ALA A 179 -11.17 23.18 -17.59
CA ALA A 179 -9.84 23.61 -17.12
C ALA A 179 -8.90 22.41 -16.96
N ILE A 180 -7.88 22.31 -17.82
CA ILE A 180 -6.90 21.21 -17.79
C ILE A 180 -5.79 21.42 -16.75
N ASP A 181 -5.72 22.61 -16.16
CA ASP A 181 -4.72 22.99 -15.18
C ASP A 181 -4.89 22.22 -13.85
N ILE A 182 -3.77 21.89 -13.21
CA ILE A 182 -3.73 21.34 -11.85
C ILE A 182 -3.58 22.47 -10.82
N CYS A 183 -3.93 22.18 -9.57
CA CYS A 183 -3.93 23.19 -8.50
C CYS A 183 -2.54 23.78 -8.28
N SER A 184 -1.51 22.94 -8.22
CA SER A 184 -0.12 23.36 -8.00
C SER A 184 0.39 24.31 -9.08
N SER A 185 0.05 24.08 -10.35
CA SER A 185 0.41 24.98 -11.45
C SER A 185 -0.33 26.31 -11.37
N LEU A 186 -1.60 26.29 -10.96
CA LEU A 186 -2.39 27.50 -10.75
C LEU A 186 -1.82 28.34 -9.60
N VAL A 187 -1.44 27.71 -8.48
CA VAL A 187 -0.72 28.36 -7.37
C VAL A 187 0.65 28.88 -7.80
N ALA A 188 1.35 28.23 -8.73
CA ALA A 188 2.62 28.77 -9.26
C ALA A 188 2.44 29.98 -10.20
N SER A 189 1.23 30.21 -10.71
CA SER A 189 0.92 31.23 -11.73
C SER A 189 0.28 32.51 -11.17
N ASP A 190 0.09 33.52 -12.03
CA ASP A 190 -0.66 34.73 -11.69
C ASP A 190 -2.17 34.60 -11.96
N CYS A 191 -2.65 33.37 -12.15
CA CYS A 191 -4.08 33.10 -12.31
C CYS A 191 -4.84 33.39 -11.00
N SER A 192 -6.13 33.69 -11.16
CA SER A 192 -7.06 33.90 -10.06
C SER A 192 -8.27 32.98 -10.19
N PHE A 193 -8.91 32.68 -9.07
CA PHE A 193 -10.21 32.02 -9.01
C PHE A 193 -11.26 32.97 -8.46
N VAL A 194 -12.53 32.61 -8.63
CA VAL A 194 -13.66 33.42 -8.17
C VAL A 194 -14.40 32.65 -7.08
N ILE A 195 -14.72 33.34 -6.00
CA ILE A 195 -15.56 32.85 -4.90
C ILE A 195 -16.85 33.67 -4.87
N GLY A 196 -17.98 32.98 -4.79
CA GLY A 196 -19.29 33.61 -4.92
C GLY A 196 -19.43 34.32 -6.27
N ASP A 197 -20.10 35.48 -6.27
CA ASP A 197 -20.44 36.14 -7.52
C ASP A 197 -19.40 37.13 -8.03
N ASN A 198 -18.48 37.65 -7.19
CA ASN A 198 -17.58 38.74 -7.59
C ASN A 198 -16.20 38.78 -6.90
N VAL A 199 -15.86 37.86 -5.99
CA VAL A 199 -14.58 37.94 -5.27
C VAL A 199 -13.51 37.16 -6.04
N SER A 200 -12.65 37.88 -6.76
CA SER A 200 -11.49 37.29 -7.43
C SER A 200 -10.29 37.26 -6.49
N ILE A 201 -9.74 36.07 -6.26
CA ILE A 201 -8.57 35.84 -5.40
C ILE A 201 -7.47 35.17 -6.23
N PRO A 202 -6.23 35.69 -6.21
CA PRO A 202 -5.09 35.01 -6.81
C PRO A 202 -4.93 33.60 -6.23
N PHE A 203 -4.65 32.60 -7.08
CA PHE A 203 -4.41 31.24 -6.59
C PHE A 203 -3.25 31.18 -5.59
N LYS A 204 -2.22 32.02 -5.74
CA LYS A 204 -1.11 32.18 -4.77
C LYS A 204 -1.55 32.58 -3.36
N LYS A 205 -2.77 33.11 -3.21
CA LYS A 205 -3.36 33.58 -1.95
C LYS A 205 -4.63 32.82 -1.59
N TYR A 206 -4.77 31.58 -2.08
CA TYR A 206 -5.98 30.80 -1.86
C TYR A 206 -6.31 30.60 -0.38
N SER A 207 -5.31 30.60 0.51
CA SER A 207 -5.50 30.48 1.96
C SER A 207 -6.35 31.60 2.55
N ASP A 208 -6.29 32.81 1.96
CA ASP A 208 -7.03 33.98 2.44
C ASP A 208 -8.54 33.88 2.20
N ALA A 209 -8.97 32.90 1.38
CA ALA A 209 -10.36 32.62 1.09
C ALA A 209 -11.13 31.97 2.25
N GLY A 210 -10.44 31.55 3.32
CA GLY A 210 -11.02 30.78 4.42
C GLY A 210 -11.41 29.34 4.03
N PRO A 211 -12.03 28.58 4.95
CA PRO A 211 -12.45 27.21 4.68
C PRO A 211 -13.46 27.14 3.51
N PRO A 212 -13.38 26.10 2.65
CA PRO A 212 -12.50 24.94 2.74
C PRO A 212 -11.11 25.15 2.11
N TYR A 213 -10.77 26.34 1.61
CA TYR A 213 -9.50 26.57 0.93
C TYR A 213 -8.32 26.68 1.91
N SER A 214 -8.53 27.37 3.03
CA SER A 214 -7.48 27.62 4.03
C SER A 214 -7.03 26.38 4.82
N THR A 215 -7.74 25.25 4.70
CA THR A 215 -7.40 23.98 5.37
C THR A 215 -6.55 23.07 4.49
N TRP A 216 -6.11 23.55 3.33
CA TRP A 216 -5.30 22.80 2.38
C TRP A 216 -3.92 23.42 2.23
N ASN A 217 -2.89 22.59 2.12
CA ASN A 217 -1.54 22.98 1.73
C ASN A 217 -1.28 22.55 0.28
N ILE A 218 -1.25 23.51 -0.64
CA ILE A 218 -1.03 23.30 -2.07
C ILE A 218 0.28 23.98 -2.44
N LEU A 219 1.33 23.18 -2.60
CA LEU A 219 2.64 23.70 -2.98
C LEU A 219 2.66 24.12 -4.46
N PRO A 220 3.33 25.25 -4.78
CA PRO A 220 3.50 25.68 -6.16
C PRO A 220 4.42 24.71 -6.90
N ASP A 221 3.83 23.96 -7.83
CA ASP A 221 4.54 23.00 -8.67
C ASP A 221 3.90 22.96 -10.07
N PRO A 222 4.61 23.36 -11.13
CA PRO A 222 4.11 23.25 -12.50
C PRO A 222 4.14 21.80 -13.03
N SER A 223 4.76 20.85 -12.32
CA SER A 223 4.90 19.47 -12.78
C SER A 223 3.55 18.75 -12.76
N MET A 224 3.17 18.20 -13.91
CA MET A 224 1.97 17.38 -14.06
C MET A 224 2.37 16.01 -14.60
N GLN A 225 1.94 14.97 -13.88
CA GLN A 225 2.15 13.58 -14.26
C GLN A 225 1.64 13.30 -15.68
N ALA A 226 2.42 12.55 -16.46
CA ALA A 226 2.01 11.96 -17.72
C ALA A 226 0.68 11.21 -17.60
N TYR A 227 0.41 10.56 -16.46
CA TYR A 227 -0.88 9.93 -16.19
C TYR A 227 -2.06 10.87 -16.41
N TRP A 228 -2.05 12.06 -15.81
CA TRP A 228 -3.17 13.00 -15.91
C TRP A 228 -3.31 13.61 -17.30
N LYS A 229 -2.18 13.86 -17.98
CA LYS A 229 -2.15 14.31 -19.38
C LYS A 229 -2.78 13.26 -20.30
N TRP A 230 -2.39 12.01 -20.14
CA TRP A 230 -2.95 10.87 -20.84
C TRP A 230 -4.43 10.70 -20.53
N PHE A 231 -4.83 10.71 -19.26
CA PHE A 231 -6.21 10.51 -18.82
C PHE A 231 -7.15 11.52 -19.49
N VAL A 232 -6.85 12.82 -19.40
CA VAL A 232 -7.69 13.87 -19.98
C VAL A 232 -7.73 13.77 -21.51
N SER A 233 -6.60 13.45 -22.15
CA SER A 233 -6.53 13.27 -23.60
C SER A 233 -7.32 12.04 -24.07
N HIS A 234 -7.20 10.92 -23.36
CA HIS A 234 -7.83 9.65 -23.70
C HIS A 234 -9.33 9.67 -23.44
N PHE A 235 -9.78 10.21 -22.30
CA PHE A 235 -11.19 10.28 -21.91
C PHE A 235 -11.87 11.59 -22.31
N ARG A 236 -11.29 12.34 -23.27
CA ARG A 236 -11.78 13.65 -23.69
C ARG A 236 -13.27 13.64 -24.02
N THR A 237 -13.71 12.76 -24.91
CA THR A 237 -15.11 12.72 -25.39
C THR A 237 -16.07 12.38 -24.25
N GLN A 238 -15.67 11.48 -23.35
CA GLN A 238 -16.44 11.10 -22.18
C GLN A 238 -16.58 12.26 -21.19
N LEU A 239 -15.50 13.02 -20.95
CA LEU A 239 -15.53 14.20 -20.08
C LEU A 239 -16.37 15.34 -20.70
N GLU A 240 -16.26 15.58 -22.01
CA GLU A 240 -17.09 16.57 -22.72
C GLU A 240 -18.57 16.21 -22.63
N ALA A 241 -18.92 14.93 -22.83
CA ALA A 241 -20.29 14.43 -22.71
C ALA A 241 -20.82 14.47 -21.27
N LEU A 242 -20.01 14.05 -20.29
CA LEU A 242 -20.40 13.99 -18.88
C LEU A 242 -20.78 15.36 -18.33
N TYR A 243 -20.01 16.40 -18.68
CA TYR A 243 -20.24 17.75 -18.17
C TYR A 243 -21.02 18.65 -19.13
N ASN A 244 -21.25 18.22 -20.37
CA ASN A 244 -21.81 19.04 -21.46
C ASN A 244 -21.00 20.34 -21.67
N LYS A 245 -19.67 20.18 -21.76
CA LYS A 245 -18.65 21.25 -21.88
C LYS A 245 -17.57 20.84 -22.87
N LYS A 246 -16.62 21.73 -23.19
CA LYS A 246 -15.66 21.51 -24.28
C LYS A 246 -14.22 21.73 -23.87
N PHE A 247 -13.29 20.96 -24.42
CA PHE A 247 -11.85 21.25 -24.36
C PHE A 247 -11.44 22.17 -25.53
N GLN A 248 -11.78 23.45 -25.40
CA GLN A 248 -11.53 24.48 -26.40
C GLN A 248 -10.93 25.74 -25.75
N GLY A 249 -10.42 26.68 -26.56
CA GLY A 249 -9.82 27.92 -26.08
C GLY A 249 -8.79 27.70 -24.97
N LYS A 250 -9.04 28.29 -23.79
CA LYS A 250 -8.17 28.16 -22.60
C LYS A 250 -8.08 26.72 -22.06
N GLY A 251 -9.06 25.88 -22.37
CA GLY A 251 -9.10 24.47 -22.01
C GLY A 251 -8.63 23.52 -23.11
N LYS A 252 -8.01 24.03 -24.18
CA LYS A 252 -7.59 23.19 -25.31
C LYS A 252 -6.51 22.20 -24.87
N ILE A 253 -6.77 20.91 -25.03
CA ILE A 253 -5.79 19.86 -24.75
C ILE A 253 -4.60 19.99 -25.73
N PRO A 254 -3.35 20.10 -25.24
CA PRO A 254 -2.17 20.18 -26.09
C PRO A 254 -1.99 18.92 -26.94
N GLU A 255 -1.52 19.09 -28.19
CA GLU A 255 -1.29 17.96 -29.11
C GLU A 255 -0.27 16.96 -28.56
N ALA A 256 0.70 17.44 -27.78
CA ALA A 256 1.70 16.59 -27.12
C ALA A 256 1.06 15.56 -26.18
N TRP A 257 -0.07 15.88 -25.52
CA TRP A 257 -0.73 14.95 -24.59
C TRP A 257 -1.33 13.74 -25.32
N ARG A 258 -1.70 13.90 -26.60
CA ARG A 258 -2.24 12.81 -27.43
C ARG A 258 -1.20 11.76 -27.79
N ARG A 259 0.08 12.10 -27.69
CA ARG A 259 1.20 11.20 -28.01
C ARG A 259 1.58 10.30 -26.82
N ILE A 260 1.15 10.66 -25.61
CA ILE A 260 1.41 9.87 -24.41
C ILE A 260 0.61 8.57 -24.52
N THR A 261 1.30 7.45 -24.39
CA THR A 261 0.68 6.12 -24.38
C THR A 261 0.20 5.75 -22.98
N LYS A 262 -0.75 4.80 -22.90
CA LYS A 262 -1.19 4.25 -21.61
C LYS A 262 -0.02 3.61 -20.84
N GLN A 263 0.90 2.96 -21.55
CA GLN A 263 2.04 2.29 -20.93
C GLN A 263 2.98 3.32 -20.28
N GLU A 264 3.40 4.35 -21.02
CA GLU A 264 4.23 5.44 -20.48
C GLU A 264 3.57 6.11 -19.26
N ALA A 265 2.26 6.37 -19.36
CA ALA A 265 1.47 6.97 -18.29
C ALA A 265 1.39 6.12 -17.02
N LEU A 266 1.43 4.79 -17.14
CA LEU A 266 1.38 3.89 -16.00
C LEU A 266 2.77 3.62 -15.42
N SER A 267 3.81 3.53 -16.26
CA SER A 267 5.18 3.34 -15.80
C SER A 267 5.67 4.49 -14.91
N GLU A 268 5.27 5.73 -15.18
CA GLU A 268 5.57 6.89 -14.31
C GLU A 268 4.95 6.77 -12.90
N LEU A 269 3.88 5.98 -12.74
CA LEU A 269 3.24 5.77 -11.43
C LEU A 269 3.87 4.62 -10.63
N GLU A 270 4.69 3.79 -11.28
CA GLU A 270 5.40 2.67 -10.66
C GLU A 270 6.81 3.09 -10.18
N GLU A 271 7.28 4.27 -10.59
CA GLU A 271 8.50 4.94 -10.12
C GLU A 271 8.27 5.74 -8.83
#